data_AF-A0A6M1LV91-F1
#
_entry.id   AF-A0A6M1LV91-F1
#
_cell.length_a   1.000
_cell.length_b   1.000
_cell.length_c   1.000
_cell.angle_alpha   90.00
_cell.angle_beta   90.00
_cell.angle_gamma   90.00
#
_symmetry.space_group_name_H-M   'P 1'
#
loop_
_entity.id
_entity.type
_entity.pdbx_description
1 polymer ?
#
loop_
_entity_poly.entity_id
_entity_poly.type
_entity_poly.pdbx_seq_one_letter_code
_entity_poly.pdbx_strand_id
1 'polypeptide(L)'
;MSPRRARLPALALDDLEAWLADQPDIARRNWTVSAINGFCAALVVGPERIATEAWLRVIFGPTLPTTPMGLAAVQAVLDHRNAVHRTLHIDQGRRWRPIYMRTDDGTVLAQPWAAGFMFAVKR
;
A
#
# COMPACT_ATOMS: atom_id res chain seq x y z
N MET A 1 25.48 -23.84 -11.59
CA MET A 1 24.21 -23.66 -10.85
C MET A 1 24.32 -22.38 -10.04
N SER A 2 23.69 -21.30 -10.47
CA SER A 2 23.67 -20.04 -9.70
C SER A 2 22.75 -20.20 -8.49
N PRO A 3 23.14 -19.73 -7.29
CA PRO A 3 22.25 -19.76 -6.16
C PRO A 3 21.05 -18.86 -6.48
N ARG A 4 19.86 -19.46 -6.47
CA ARG A 4 18.58 -18.77 -6.58
C ARG A 4 18.54 -17.76 -5.43
N ARG A 5 18.84 -16.48 -5.71
CA ARG A 5 18.72 -15.37 -4.75
C ARG A 5 17.41 -15.55 -4.01
N ALA A 6 17.48 -15.81 -2.71
CA ALA A 6 16.29 -15.89 -1.87
C ALA A 6 15.56 -14.57 -2.05
N ARG A 7 14.37 -14.60 -2.67
CA ARG A 7 13.49 -13.44 -2.69
C ARG A 7 13.16 -13.18 -1.23
N LEU A 8 13.51 -12.00 -0.73
CA LEU A 8 13.06 -11.58 0.58
C LEU A 8 11.53 -11.61 0.56
N PRO A 9 10.88 -12.22 1.58
CA PRO A 9 9.43 -12.22 1.66
C PRO A 9 8.93 -10.77 1.79
N ALA A 10 7.71 -10.53 1.33
CA ALA A 10 7.02 -9.26 1.58
C ALA A 10 6.98 -8.96 3.08
N LEU A 11 7.11 -7.68 3.46
CA LEU A 11 6.85 -7.27 4.84
C LEU A 11 5.41 -7.59 5.25
N ALA A 12 5.22 -7.96 6.51
CA ALA A 12 3.89 -7.92 7.10
C ALA A 12 3.37 -6.48 7.16
N LEU A 13 2.06 -6.27 7.31
CA LEU A 13 1.51 -4.91 7.32
C LEU A 13 2.05 -4.07 8.47
N ASP A 14 2.25 -4.64 9.65
CA ASP A 14 2.80 -3.90 10.80
C ASP A 14 4.28 -3.52 10.56
N ASP A 15 5.07 -4.42 9.99
CA ASP A 15 6.46 -4.14 9.61
C ASP A 15 6.53 -3.09 8.47
N LEU A 16 5.58 -3.12 7.54
CA LEU A 16 5.46 -2.13 6.48
C LEU A 16 5.11 -0.75 7.08
N GLU A 17 4.17 -0.68 8.03
CA GLU A 17 3.82 0.58 8.71
C GLU A 17 5.06 1.19 9.39
N ALA A 18 5.81 0.39 10.15
CA ALA A 18 7.03 0.84 10.79
C ALA A 18 8.08 1.29 9.77
N TRP A 19 8.29 0.52 8.70
CA TRP A 19 9.25 0.87 7.66
C TRP A 19 8.90 2.18 6.94
N LEU A 20 7.61 2.41 6.66
CA LEU A 20 7.12 3.66 6.04
C LEU A 20 7.37 4.88 6.95
N ALA A 21 7.14 4.72 8.25
CA ALA A 21 7.40 5.76 9.26
C ALA A 21 8.90 6.10 9.36
N ASP A 22 9.77 5.11 9.20
CA ASP A 22 11.22 5.28 9.23
C ASP A 22 11.81 5.93 7.96
N GLN A 23 11.03 6.06 6.88
CA GLN A 23 11.46 6.73 5.64
C GLN A 23 11.07 8.21 5.65
N PRO A 24 12.00 9.17 5.82
CA PRO A 24 11.66 10.58 6.03
C PRO A 24 10.83 11.22 4.90
N ASP A 25 11.08 10.86 3.64
CA ASP A 25 10.34 11.38 2.49
C ASP A 25 8.92 10.83 2.39
N ILE A 26 8.73 9.58 2.80
CA ILE A 26 7.44 8.89 2.76
C ILE A 26 6.59 9.33 3.94
N ALA A 27 7.18 9.38 5.15
CA ALA A 27 6.54 9.84 6.37
C ALA A 27 6.04 11.29 6.23
N ARG A 28 6.84 12.21 5.66
CA ARG A 28 6.43 13.60 5.37
C ARG A 28 5.21 13.70 4.46
N ARG A 29 4.94 12.69 3.64
CA ARG A 29 3.79 12.62 2.73
C ARG A 29 2.60 11.88 3.32
N ASN A 30 2.69 11.47 4.59
CA ASN A 30 1.67 10.74 5.35
C ASN A 30 1.23 9.43 4.68
N TRP A 31 2.15 8.72 4.03
CA TRP A 31 1.90 7.38 3.53
C TRP A 31 1.98 6.37 4.67
N THR A 32 0.82 5.81 5.01
CA THR A 32 0.63 4.71 5.97
C THR A 32 -0.02 3.53 5.27
N VAL A 33 -0.06 2.35 5.89
CA VAL A 33 -0.80 1.18 5.40
C VAL A 33 -2.27 1.52 5.18
N SER A 34 -2.87 2.34 6.05
CA SER A 34 -4.25 2.79 5.89
C SER A 34 -4.41 3.66 4.64
N ALA A 35 -3.52 4.62 4.41
CA ALA A 35 -3.53 5.44 3.19
C ALA A 35 -3.28 4.60 1.93
N ILE A 36 -2.33 3.66 1.98
CA ILE A 36 -2.05 2.74 0.87
C ILE A 36 -3.27 1.85 0.59
N ASN A 37 -3.97 1.36 1.62
CA ASN A 37 -5.20 0.58 1.42
C ASN A 37 -6.27 1.38 0.66
N GLY A 38 -6.48 2.64 1.03
CA GLY A 38 -7.40 3.53 0.32
C GLY A 38 -6.96 3.80 -1.13
N PHE A 39 -5.68 4.09 -1.32
CA PHE A 39 -5.10 4.30 -2.65
C PHE A 39 -5.25 3.06 -3.55
N CYS A 40 -4.93 1.87 -3.04
CA CYS A 40 -5.11 0.61 -3.75
C CYS A 40 -6.58 0.30 -4.06
N ALA A 41 -7.50 0.61 -3.14
CA ALA A 41 -8.93 0.44 -3.40
C ALA A 41 -9.37 1.32 -4.57
N ALA A 42 -9.00 2.60 -4.58
CA ALA A 42 -9.29 3.51 -5.69
C ALA A 42 -8.69 3.04 -7.02
N LEU A 43 -7.44 2.56 -7.03
CA LEU A 43 -6.81 1.98 -8.23
C LEU A 43 -7.52 0.73 -8.77
N VAL A 44 -8.17 -0.04 -7.90
CA VAL A 44 -8.89 -1.26 -8.31
C VAL A 44 -10.29 -0.95 -8.83
N VAL A 45 -11.01 -0.03 -8.18
CA VAL A 45 -12.39 0.32 -8.58
C VAL A 45 -12.44 1.35 -9.70
N GLY A 46 -11.34 2.08 -9.92
CA GLY A 46 -11.21 3.07 -10.98
C GLY A 46 -11.28 2.44 -12.38
N PRO A 47 -11.80 3.17 -13.37
CA PRO A 47 -11.97 2.64 -14.73
C PRO A 47 -10.64 2.54 -15.51
N GLU A 48 -9.62 3.31 -15.12
CA GLU A 48 -8.34 3.40 -15.82
C GLU A 48 -7.28 2.46 -15.26
N ARG A 49 -6.56 1.76 -16.15
CA ARG A 49 -5.42 0.94 -15.78
C ARG A 49 -4.14 1.76 -15.77
N ILE A 50 -3.62 2.02 -14.58
CA ILE A 50 -2.34 2.71 -14.39
C ILE A 50 -1.20 1.67 -14.34
N ALA A 51 -0.10 1.95 -15.05
CA ALA A 51 1.09 1.10 -15.03
C ALA A 51 1.63 0.91 -13.61
N THR A 52 2.07 -0.30 -13.28
CA THR A 52 2.49 -0.67 -11.91
C THR A 52 3.54 0.26 -11.34
N GLU A 53 4.59 0.52 -12.11
CA GLU A 53 5.67 1.40 -11.70
C GLU A 53 5.18 2.85 -11.49
N ALA A 54 4.26 3.34 -12.33
CA ALA A 54 3.75 4.69 -12.25
C ALA A 54 3.02 4.94 -10.93
N TRP A 55 2.16 4.01 -10.49
CA TRP A 55 1.45 4.17 -9.21
C TRP A 55 2.33 3.83 -7.99
N LEU A 56 3.32 2.95 -8.11
CA LEU A 56 4.27 2.68 -7.01
C LEU A 56 5.12 3.91 -6.69
N ARG A 57 5.59 4.65 -7.70
CA ARG A 57 6.38 5.88 -7.53
C ARG A 57 5.62 6.98 -6.78
N VAL A 58 4.29 6.87 -6.73
CA VAL A 58 3.44 7.78 -5.96
C VAL A 58 3.69 7.61 -4.47
N ILE A 59 3.83 6.37 -4.01
CA ILE A 59 4.07 6.01 -2.62
C ILE A 59 5.56 6.22 -2.30
N PHE A 60 6.42 5.58 -3.08
CA PHE A 60 7.84 5.46 -2.77
C PHE A 60 8.72 6.59 -3.31
N GLY A 61 8.18 7.49 -4.11
CA GLY A 61 8.94 8.56 -4.76
C GLY A 61 9.44 8.19 -6.17
N PRO A 62 10.21 9.09 -6.82
CA PRO A 62 10.59 8.95 -8.22
C PRO A 62 11.46 7.72 -8.50
N THR A 63 12.24 7.28 -7.51
CA THR A 63 13.09 6.10 -7.56
C THR A 63 12.57 5.08 -6.57
N LEU A 64 12.31 3.86 -7.04
CA LEU A 64 11.86 2.78 -6.16
C LEU A 64 13.00 2.32 -5.22
N PRO A 65 12.66 1.92 -3.98
CA PRO A 65 13.64 1.41 -3.03
C PRO A 65 14.37 0.18 -3.58
N THR A 66 15.68 0.15 -3.45
CA THR A 66 16.54 -0.94 -3.94
C THR A 66 17.19 -1.75 -2.82
N THR A 67 17.10 -1.28 -1.58
CA THR A 67 17.58 -2.01 -0.40
C THR A 67 16.76 -3.28 -0.18
N PRO A 68 17.32 -4.32 0.44
CA PRO A 68 16.60 -5.53 0.86
C PRO A 68 15.21 -5.26 1.46
N MET A 69 15.13 -4.38 2.47
CA MET A 69 13.87 -4.03 3.12
C MET A 69 12.97 -3.16 2.24
N GLY A 70 13.54 -2.26 1.45
CA GLY A 70 12.77 -1.48 0.48
C GLY A 70 12.08 -2.35 -0.57
N LEU A 71 12.78 -3.37 -1.08
CA LEU A 71 12.19 -4.35 -2.02
C LEU A 71 11.08 -5.18 -1.36
N ALA A 72 11.27 -5.58 -0.10
CA ALA A 72 10.25 -6.26 0.68
C ALA A 72 9.01 -5.38 0.94
N ALA A 73 9.20 -4.07 1.17
CA ALA A 73 8.13 -3.10 1.32
C ALA A 73 7.35 -2.89 0.01
N VAL A 74 8.05 -2.75 -1.12
CA VAL A 74 7.43 -2.68 -2.46
C VAL A 74 6.59 -3.93 -2.74
N GLN A 75 7.13 -5.12 -2.42
CA GLN A 75 6.40 -6.37 -2.59
C GLN A 75 5.16 -6.44 -1.68
N ALA A 76 5.24 -5.97 -0.43
CA ALA A 76 4.09 -5.91 0.47
C ALA A 76 2.96 -5.03 -0.08
N VAL A 77 3.28 -3.86 -0.65
CA VAL A 77 2.30 -2.99 -1.30
C VAL A 77 1.65 -3.65 -2.52
N LEU A 78 2.45 -4.35 -3.36
CA LEU A 78 1.93 -5.10 -4.50
C LEU A 78 0.98 -6.22 -4.08
N ASP A 79 1.38 -7.00 -3.07
CA ASP A 79 0.59 -8.10 -2.54
C ASP A 79 -0.71 -7.60 -1.90
N HIS A 80 -0.64 -6.48 -1.18
CA HIS A 80 -1.81 -5.81 -0.61
C HIS A 80 -2.79 -5.33 -1.69
N ARG A 81 -2.29 -4.69 -2.76
CA ARG A 81 -3.13 -4.27 -3.91
C ARG A 81 -3.82 -5.48 -4.55
N ASN A 82 -3.13 -6.60 -4.68
CA ASN A 82 -3.70 -7.84 -5.21
C ASN A 82 -4.72 -8.46 -4.24
N ALA A 83 -4.49 -8.37 -2.92
CA ALA A 83 -5.46 -8.80 -1.92
C ALA A 83 -6.74 -7.94 -1.98
N VAL A 84 -6.61 -6.62 -2.08
CA VAL A 84 -7.73 -5.68 -2.28
C VAL A 84 -8.49 -6.01 -3.56
N HIS A 85 -7.78 -6.22 -4.68
CA HIS A 85 -8.40 -6.65 -5.93
C HIS A 85 -9.23 -7.93 -5.77
N ARG A 86 -8.63 -8.99 -5.21
CA ARG A 86 -9.34 -10.27 -5.02
C ARG A 86 -10.58 -10.11 -4.14
N THR A 87 -10.44 -9.43 -3.01
CA THR A 87 -11.52 -9.30 -2.02
C THR A 87 -12.65 -8.39 -2.47
N LEU A 88 -12.38 -7.37 -3.28
CA LEU A 88 -13.42 -6.54 -3.92
C LEU A 88 -14.22 -7.32 -4.98
N HIS A 89 -13.61 -8.32 -5.64
CA HIS A 89 -14.31 -9.13 -6.65
C HIS A 89 -15.09 -10.31 -6.04
N ILE A 90 -14.69 -10.81 -4.86
CA ILE A 90 -15.42 -11.86 -4.14
C ILE A 90 -16.74 -11.29 -3.61
N ASP A 91 -17.85 -12.01 -3.78
CA ASP A 91 -19.20 -11.65 -3.31
C ASP A 91 -19.63 -10.22 -3.67
N GLN A 92 -19.15 -9.70 -4.82
CA GLN A 92 -19.36 -8.30 -5.23
C GLN A 92 -18.89 -7.29 -4.18
N GLY A 93 -17.80 -7.60 -3.48
CA GLY A 93 -17.18 -6.72 -2.49
C GLY A 93 -17.88 -6.65 -1.14
N ARG A 94 -18.97 -7.42 -0.92
CA ARG A 94 -19.72 -7.40 0.36
C ARG A 94 -18.87 -7.69 1.60
N ARG A 95 -17.81 -8.49 1.44
CA ARG A 95 -16.87 -8.85 2.52
C ARG A 95 -15.66 -7.93 2.62
N TRP A 96 -15.46 -7.06 1.64
CA TRP A 96 -14.33 -6.14 1.67
C TRP A 96 -14.50 -5.12 2.81
N ARG A 97 -13.42 -4.85 3.53
CA ARG A 97 -13.37 -3.87 4.61
C ARG A 97 -12.10 -3.01 4.46
N PRO A 98 -12.21 -1.68 4.60
CA PRO A 98 -11.06 -0.79 4.69
C PRO A 98 -10.14 -1.18 5.85
N ILE A 99 -8.84 -0.97 5.67
CA ILE A 99 -7.89 -0.97 6.79
C ILE A 99 -7.78 0.46 7.30
N TYR A 100 -8.35 0.70 8.48
CA TYR A 100 -8.21 1.97 9.17
C TYR A 100 -7.07 1.92 10.16
N MET A 101 -6.36 3.04 10.25
CA MET A 101 -5.47 3.32 11.36
C MET A 101 -6.29 3.47 12.64
N ARG A 102 -5.69 3.10 13.77
CA ARG A 102 -6.25 3.30 15.10
C ARG A 102 -5.23 3.95 16.01
N THR A 103 -5.70 4.79 16.91
CA THR A 103 -4.93 5.29 18.05
C THR A 103 -4.77 4.18 19.11
N ASP A 104 -3.90 4.42 20.09
CA ASP A 104 -3.64 3.48 21.18
C ASP A 104 -4.89 3.14 22.02
N ASP A 105 -5.83 4.09 22.15
CA ASP A 105 -7.12 3.89 22.82
C ASP A 105 -8.18 3.19 21.94
N GLY A 106 -7.80 2.79 20.72
CA GLY A 106 -8.64 2.06 19.78
C GLY A 106 -9.52 2.93 18.88
N THR A 107 -9.47 4.26 19.01
CA THR A 107 -10.24 5.18 18.16
C THR A 107 -9.87 5.03 16.68
N VAL A 108 -10.89 4.90 15.82
CA VAL A 108 -10.70 4.72 14.38
C VAL A 108 -10.37 6.05 13.71
N LEU A 109 -9.27 6.08 12.96
CA LEU A 109 -8.86 7.19 12.12
C LEU A 109 -9.13 6.85 10.65
N ALA A 110 -10.25 7.32 10.11
CA ALA A 110 -10.62 7.10 8.71
C ALA A 110 -9.91 8.04 7.72
N GLN A 111 -9.37 9.16 8.21
CA GLN A 111 -8.75 10.21 7.38
C GLN A 111 -7.57 9.70 6.54
N PRO A 112 -6.60 8.92 7.06
CA PRO A 112 -5.50 8.41 6.25
C PRO A 112 -5.98 7.59 5.06
N TRP A 113 -6.94 6.68 5.29
CA TRP A 113 -7.58 5.89 4.25
C TRP A 113 -8.23 6.77 3.18
N ALA A 114 -9.06 7.73 3.61
CA ALA A 114 -9.76 8.63 2.69
C ALA A 114 -8.79 9.50 1.88
N ALA A 115 -7.70 9.98 2.50
CA ALA A 115 -6.67 10.75 1.83
C ALA A 115 -6.00 9.95 0.71
N GLY A 116 -5.62 8.70 0.99
CA GLY A 116 -5.05 7.80 -0.02
C GLY A 116 -6.01 7.48 -1.17
N PHE A 117 -7.28 7.21 -0.86
CA PHE A 117 -8.31 6.98 -1.87
C PHE A 117 -8.47 8.20 -2.80
N MET A 118 -8.62 9.40 -2.21
CA MET A 118 -8.78 10.63 -2.97
C MET A 118 -7.54 11.03 -3.75
N PHE A 119 -6.34 10.60 -3.34
CA PHE A 119 -5.11 10.84 -4.08
C PHE A 119 -5.13 10.15 -5.45
N ALA A 120 -5.70 8.95 -5.54
CA ALA A 120 -5.87 8.24 -6.82
C ALA A 120 -7.00 8.82 -7.67
N VAL A 121 -8.10 9.29 -7.06
CA VAL A 121 -9.26 9.85 -7.79
C VAL A 121 -8.93 11.20 -8.44
N LYS A 122 -8.13 12.05 -7.79
CA LYS A 122 -7.80 13.40 -8.27
C LYS A 122 -6.73 13.42 -9.38
N ARG A 123 -6.41 12.28 -9.97
CA ARG A 123 -5.31 12.14 -10.92
C ARG A 123 -5.77 11.97 -12.35
#